data_AF-A0A832ILA8-F1
#
_entry.id   AF-A0A832ILA8-F1
#
_cell.length_a   1.000
_cell.length_b   1.000
_cell.length_c   1.000
_cell.angle_alpha   90.00
_cell.angle_beta   90.00
_cell.angle_gamma   90.00
#
_symmetry.space_group_name_H-M   'P 1'
#
loop_
_entity.id
_entity.type
_entity.pdbx_description
1 polymer ?
#
loop_
_entity_poly.entity_id
_entity_poly.type
_entity_poly.pdbx_seq_one_letter_code
_entity_poly.pdbx_strand_id
1 'polypeptide(L)'
;IYGSEDGVLPPEKIREKKAFFPSSTEYVEILGGNHSQFGSYGLQKGDKEAEITAYEQISIVVKAIEEFLERYKSEKENLTRVK
;
A
#
# COMPACT_ATOMS: atom_id res chain seq x y z
N ILE A 1 1.71 -0.05 -1.15
CA ILE A 1 0.69 -0.32 -0.11
C ILE A 1 0.65 -1.83 0.08
N TYR A 2 0.76 -2.33 1.31
CA TYR A 2 0.80 -3.77 1.62
C TYR A 2 0.20 -4.02 3.01
N GLY A 3 -0.19 -5.26 3.32
CA GLY A 3 -0.76 -5.65 4.62
C GLY A 3 0.27 -6.27 5.57
N SER A 4 0.12 -6.08 6.89
CA SER A 4 1.01 -6.71 7.89
C SER A 4 0.81 -8.22 7.99
N GLU A 5 -0.41 -8.69 7.70
CA GLU A 5 -0.79 -10.10 7.67
C GLU A 5 -0.80 -10.68 6.25
N ASP A 6 -0.15 -10.02 5.29
CA ASP A 6 0.05 -10.61 3.97
C ASP A 6 0.95 -11.85 4.10
N GLY A 7 0.39 -13.04 3.88
CA GLY A 7 1.16 -14.29 3.91
C GLY A 7 1.77 -14.67 2.57
N VAL A 8 1.30 -14.07 1.47
CA VAL A 8 1.73 -14.38 0.09
C VAL A 8 2.98 -13.55 -0.27
N LEU A 9 2.94 -12.26 0.08
CA LEU A 9 4.04 -11.30 -0.01
C LEU A 9 4.26 -10.62 1.36
N PRO A 10 4.93 -11.33 2.30
CA PRO A 10 5.10 -10.82 3.66
C PRO A 10 5.87 -9.50 3.77
N PRO A 11 5.62 -8.69 4.83
CA PRO A 11 6.30 -7.42 5.07
C PRO A 11 7.83 -7.50 5.06
N GLU A 12 8.44 -8.61 5.52
CA GLU A 12 9.89 -8.80 5.46
C GLU A 12 10.43 -8.80 4.03
N LYS A 13 9.73 -9.44 3.09
CA LYS A 13 10.13 -9.42 1.67
C LYS A 13 10.01 -8.01 1.10
N ILE A 14 9.01 -7.23 1.51
CA ILE A 14 8.90 -5.83 1.12
C ILE A 14 10.09 -5.03 1.66
N ARG A 15 10.46 -5.20 2.92
CA ARG A 15 11.61 -4.53 3.56
C ARG A 15 12.92 -4.82 2.83
N GLU A 16 13.19 -6.07 2.51
CA GLU A 16 14.38 -6.47 1.74
C GLU A 16 14.43 -5.81 0.36
N LYS A 17 13.26 -5.61 -0.27
CA LYS A 17 13.18 -5.05 -1.62
C LYS A 17 13.26 -3.53 -1.65
N LYS A 18 13.09 -2.82 -0.52
CA LYS A 18 13.14 -1.34 -0.47
C LYS A 18 14.41 -0.76 -1.11
N ALA A 19 15.54 -1.45 -0.98
CA ALA A 19 16.81 -1.04 -1.57
C ALA A 19 16.81 -0.97 -3.11
N PHE A 20 15.87 -1.63 -3.79
CA PHE A 20 15.75 -1.63 -5.25
C PHE A 20 14.84 -0.52 -5.79
N PHE A 21 14.25 0.28 -4.91
CA PHE A 21 13.33 1.34 -5.30
C PHE A 21 13.97 2.73 -5.13
N PRO A 22 13.50 3.75 -5.89
CA PRO A 22 13.91 5.13 -5.66
C PRO A 22 13.69 5.56 -4.20
N SER A 23 14.54 6.44 -3.69
CA SER A 23 14.43 6.97 -2.33
C SER A 23 13.14 7.77 -2.09
N SER A 24 12.49 8.24 -3.15
CA SER A 24 11.18 8.90 -3.12
C SER A 24 10.00 7.93 -3.03
N THR A 25 10.24 6.61 -3.01
CA THR A 25 9.17 5.61 -2.94
C THR A 25 8.55 5.62 -1.55
N GLU A 26 7.24 5.82 -1.51
CA GLU A 26 6.48 5.76 -0.28
C GLU A 26 5.91 4.36 -0.06
N TYR A 27 5.87 3.96 1.21
CA TYR A 27 5.38 2.66 1.64
C TYR A 27 4.29 2.87 2.68
N VAL A 28 3.12 2.29 2.44
CA VAL A 28 1.99 2.28 3.36
C VAL A 28 1.76 0.84 3.78
N GLU A 29 1.95 0.57 5.08
CA GLU A 29 1.65 -0.70 5.72
C GLU A 29 0.28 -0.63 6.37
N ILE A 30 -0.60 -1.56 6.01
CA ILE A 30 -1.94 -1.70 6.58
C ILE A 30 -1.87 -2.73 7.69
N LEU A 31 -1.83 -2.26 8.94
CA LEU A 31 -1.85 -3.12 10.12
C LEU A 31 -3.14 -3.95 10.13
N GLY A 32 -2.99 -5.26 10.32
CA GLY A 32 -4.08 -6.23 10.28
C GLY A 32 -4.58 -6.58 8.87
N GLY A 33 -4.09 -5.93 7.82
CA GLY A 33 -4.48 -6.23 6.44
C GLY A 33 -3.76 -7.45 5.88
N ASN A 34 -4.41 -8.22 5.01
CA ASN A 34 -3.83 -9.40 4.35
C ASN A 34 -3.77 -9.26 2.81
N HIS A 35 -3.26 -10.28 2.13
CA HIS A 35 -3.16 -10.27 0.66
C HIS A 35 -4.52 -10.29 -0.02
N SER A 36 -5.40 -11.18 0.45
CA SER A 36 -6.61 -11.58 -0.24
C SER A 36 -7.67 -10.48 -0.28
N GLN A 37 -7.72 -9.63 0.74
CA GLN A 37 -8.69 -8.52 0.81
C GLN A 37 -8.42 -7.43 -0.22
N PHE A 38 -7.20 -7.30 -0.77
CA PHE A 38 -6.93 -6.37 -1.87
C PHE A 38 -7.68 -6.74 -3.15
N GLY A 39 -7.76 -8.04 -3.46
CA GLY A 39 -8.42 -8.54 -4.66
C GLY A 39 -9.89 -8.90 -4.47
N SER A 40 -10.35 -9.09 -3.22
CA SER A 40 -11.70 -9.60 -2.91
C SER A 40 -12.02 -10.95 -3.56
N TYR A 41 -11.01 -11.79 -3.82
CA TYR A 41 -11.15 -13.09 -4.48
C TYR A 41 -11.29 -14.27 -3.49
N GLY A 42 -11.36 -14.00 -2.19
CA GLY A 42 -11.30 -15.01 -1.12
C GLY A 42 -9.86 -15.35 -0.72
N LEU A 43 -9.72 -16.08 0.40
CA LEU A 43 -8.42 -16.40 1.00
C LEU A 43 -7.55 -17.26 0.05
N GLN A 44 -6.34 -16.78 -0.24
CA GLN A 44 -5.39 -17.48 -1.08
C GLN A 44 -4.52 -18.47 -0.29
N LYS A 45 -4.00 -19.49 -0.97
CA LYS A 45 -3.08 -20.45 -0.35
C LYS A 45 -1.82 -19.76 0.15
N GLY A 46 -1.54 -19.88 1.45
CA GLY A 46 -0.36 -19.30 2.08
C GLY A 46 -0.57 -17.86 2.57
N ASP A 47 -1.73 -17.26 2.32
CA ASP A 47 -2.12 -16.01 2.97
C ASP A 47 -2.54 -16.26 4.43
N LYS A 48 -2.65 -15.19 5.22
CA LYS A 48 -3.20 -15.25 6.58
C LYS A 48 -4.59 -14.63 6.64
N GLU A 49 -5.33 -14.93 7.71
CA GLU A 49 -6.55 -14.21 8.03
C GLU A 49 -6.23 -12.75 8.39
N ALA A 50 -7.04 -11.82 7.90
CA ALA A 50 -6.91 -10.42 8.26
C ALA A 50 -7.49 -10.17 9.66
N GLU A 51 -6.90 -9.21 10.38
CA GLU A 51 -7.41 -8.72 11.67
C GLU A 51 -8.40 -7.56 11.50
N ILE A 52 -8.43 -6.94 10.32
CA ILE A 52 -9.38 -5.89 9.95
C ILE A 52 -10.29 -6.36 8.83
N THR A 53 -11.46 -5.75 8.73
CA THR A 53 -12.42 -6.05 7.67
C THR A 53 -11.89 -5.61 6.30
N ALA A 54 -12.40 -6.25 5.24
CA ALA A 54 -12.09 -5.87 3.87
C ALA A 54 -12.45 -4.41 3.58
N TYR A 55 -13.54 -3.91 4.18
CA TYR A 55 -13.93 -2.51 4.05
C TYR A 55 -12.91 -1.55 4.67
N GLU A 56 -12.40 -1.85 5.86
CA GLU A 56 -11.36 -1.04 6.52
C GLU A 56 -10.07 -1.04 5.69
N GLN A 57 -9.63 -2.22 5.23
CA GLN A 57 -8.43 -2.35 4.39
C GLN A 57 -8.57 -1.52 3.10
N ILE A 58 -9.67 -1.67 2.37
CA ILE A 58 -9.91 -0.91 1.13
C ILE A 58 -10.03 0.59 1.39
N SER A 59 -10.64 1.01 2.50
CA SER A 59 -10.72 2.42 2.87
C SER A 59 -9.34 3.04 3.09
N ILE A 60 -8.42 2.29 3.70
CA ILE A 60 -7.02 2.72 3.88
C ILE A 60 -6.30 2.81 2.52
N VAL A 61 -6.54 1.85 1.62
CA VAL A 61 -5.98 1.87 0.26
C VAL A 61 -6.46 3.10 -0.51
N VAL A 62 -7.76 3.38 -0.50
CA VAL A 62 -8.34 4.54 -1.20
C VAL A 62 -7.72 5.82 -0.67
N LYS A 63 -7.67 6.01 0.65
CA LYS A 63 -7.06 7.19 1.27
C LYS A 63 -5.59 7.36 0.86
N ALA A 64 -4.81 6.28 0.87
CA ALA A 64 -3.40 6.34 0.48
C ALA A 64 -3.21 6.74 -1.00
N ILE A 65 -4.10 6.28 -1.89
CA ILE A 65 -4.08 6.66 -3.31
C ILE A 65 -4.48 8.13 -3.49
N GLU A 66 -5.53 8.58 -2.80
CA GLU A 66 -5.96 9.99 -2.83
C GLU A 66 -4.83 10.92 -2.39
N GLU A 67 -4.18 10.60 -1.26
CA GLU A 67 -3.04 11.35 -0.73
C GLU A 67 -1.86 11.38 -1.71
N PHE A 68 -1.55 10.25 -2.37
CA PHE A 68 -0.52 10.18 -3.40
C PHE A 68 -0.84 11.07 -4.60
N LEU A 69 -2.08 11.03 -5.09
CA LEU A 69 -2.52 11.85 -6.22
C LEU A 69 -2.48 13.34 -5.91
N GLU A 70 -2.85 13.73 -4.69
CA GLU A 70 -2.83 15.13 -4.27
C GLU A 70 -1.40 15.68 -4.17
N ARG A 71 -0.47 14.91 -3.59
CA ARG A 71 0.95 15.26 -3.59
C ARG A 71 1.50 15.44 -5.00
N TYR A 72 1.22 14.47 -5.88
CA TYR A 72 1.69 14.52 -7.27
C TYR A 72 1.19 15.77 -8.02
N LYS A 73 -0.08 16.17 -7.82
CA LYS A 73 -0.61 17.42 -8.39
C LYS A 73 0.13 18.64 -7.84
N SER A 74 0.30 18.72 -6.51
CA SER A 74 0.98 19.85 -5.86
C SER A 74 2.43 20.02 -6.35
N GLU A 75 3.19 18.92 -6.44
CA GLU A 75 4.57 18.93 -6.94
C GLU A 75 4.64 19.42 -8.39
N LYS A 76 3.72 18.96 -9.25
CA LYS A 76 3.63 19.37 -10.65
C LYS A 76 3.30 20.86 -10.80
N GLU A 77 2.39 21.38 -9.99
CA GLU A 77 2.04 22.81 -9.98
C GLU A 77 3.23 23.67 -9.53
N ASN A 78 3.92 23.24 -8.47
CA ASN A 78 5.12 23.93 -7.96
C ASN A 78 6.23 23.97 -9.01
N LEU A 79 6.49 22.87 -9.72
CA LEU A 79 7.47 22.81 -10.82
C LEU A 79 7.12 23.73 -11.99
N THR A 80 5.83 23.98 -12.22
CA THR A 80 5.36 24.86 -13.30
C THR A 80 5.49 26.33 -12.93
N ARG A 81 5.37 26.69 -11.65
CA ARG A 81 5.51 28.07 -11.15
C ARG A 81 6.95 28.58 -11.06
N VAL A 82 7.93 27.67 -11.04
CA VAL A 82 9.36 27.99 -10.91
C VAL A 82 10.06 28.12 -12.27
N LYS A 83 9.37 27.79 -13.37
CA LYS A 83 9.83 28.01 -14.75
C LYS A 83 9.26 29.31 -15.32
#